data_AF-A0A3D5TJ25-F1
#
_entry.id   AF-A0A3D5TJ25-F1
#
_cell.length_a   1.000
_cell.length_b   1.000
_cell.length_c   1.000
_cell.angle_alpha   90.00
_cell.angle_beta   90.00
_cell.angle_gamma   90.00
#
_symmetry.space_group_name_H-M   'P 1'
#
loop_
_entity.id
_entity.type
_entity.pdbx_description
1 polymer ?
#
loop_
_entity_poly.entity_id
_entity_poly.type
_entity_poly.pdbx_seq_one_letter_code
_entity_poly.pdbx_strand_id
1 'polypeptide(L)'
;MPRKPDLNIEDVSFHDWESTYDKLEVSLSSRVFKGLTIVLIIVFVVFFGRVISLNIGKGEFYQARAIANVNKDIDTPTSRGIITDRFGESLVENIPTFSLSLNMADFFRDSESVIKNLKKVAGIIEVPASELEKMVKEVNLERVSEVI
;
A
#
# COMPACT_ATOMS: atom_id res chain seq x y z
N MET A 1 74.79 2.93 -42.61
CA MET A 1 73.34 3.18 -42.65
C MET A 1 72.86 3.46 -41.23
N PRO A 2 72.21 4.59 -40.92
CA PRO A 2 71.54 4.72 -39.64
C PRO A 2 70.34 3.75 -39.60
N ARG A 3 70.23 2.95 -38.52
CA ARG A 3 69.07 2.08 -38.29
C ARG A 3 67.83 2.95 -38.16
N LYS A 4 66.73 2.52 -38.77
CA LYS A 4 65.41 3.14 -38.57
C LYS A 4 65.01 2.94 -37.10
N PRO A 5 64.34 3.90 -36.47
CA PRO A 5 63.80 3.72 -35.13
C PRO A 5 62.79 2.57 -35.16
N ASP A 6 62.94 1.60 -34.27
CA ASP A 6 62.02 0.48 -34.15
C ASP A 6 60.69 1.01 -33.56
N LEU A 7 59.59 0.86 -34.31
CA LEU A 7 58.26 1.17 -33.79
C LEU A 7 57.85 0.07 -32.80
N ASN A 8 58.01 0.34 -31.51
CA ASN A 8 57.37 -0.44 -30.46
C ASN A 8 55.89 -0.06 -30.39
N ILE A 9 55.03 -0.96 -30.88
CA ILE A 9 53.57 -0.77 -30.90
C ILE A 9 53.02 -0.66 -29.47
N GLU A 10 53.66 -1.32 -28.49
CA GLU A 10 53.30 -1.22 -27.08
C GLU A 10 53.47 0.21 -26.55
N ASP A 11 54.59 0.89 -26.81
CA ASP A 11 54.83 2.26 -26.35
C ASP A 11 53.84 3.29 -26.93
N VAL A 12 53.38 3.08 -28.18
CA VAL A 12 52.38 3.95 -28.83
C VAL A 12 50.97 3.67 -28.29
N SER A 13 50.67 2.42 -27.97
CA SER A 13 49.37 2.00 -27.42
C SER A 13 49.14 2.54 -26.01
N PHE A 14 50.21 2.58 -25.21
CA PHE A 14 50.14 3.04 -23.82
C PHE A 14 50.12 4.57 -23.67
N HIS A 15 50.40 5.33 -24.72
CA HIS A 15 50.38 6.81 -24.66
C HIS A 15 48.98 7.40 -24.94
N ASP A 16 48.14 6.72 -25.74
CA ASP A 16 46.79 7.22 -26.10
C ASP A 16 45.69 6.84 -25.09
N TRP A 17 45.84 5.71 -24.37
CA TRP A 17 44.84 5.27 -23.38
C TRP A 17 44.90 6.08 -22.08
N GLU A 18 46.05 6.65 -21.71
CA GLU A 18 46.19 7.45 -20.49
C GLU A 18 45.61 8.87 -20.67
N SER A 19 45.70 9.44 -21.88
CA SER A 19 45.16 10.78 -22.19
C SER A 19 43.65 10.81 -22.46
N THR A 20 43.03 9.68 -22.81
CA THR A 20 41.58 9.62 -23.08
C THR A 20 40.75 9.64 -21.80
N TYR A 21 41.36 9.33 -20.65
CA TYR A 21 40.81 9.52 -19.32
C TYR A 21 41.43 10.72 -18.59
N ASP A 22 41.95 11.71 -19.34
CA ASP A 22 42.39 12.99 -18.78
C ASP A 22 41.15 13.80 -18.38
N LYS A 23 40.56 13.36 -17.26
CA LYS A 23 39.84 14.13 -16.27
C LYS A 23 38.88 15.16 -16.87
N LEU A 24 37.65 14.71 -17.12
CA LEU A 24 36.46 15.56 -16.92
C LEU A 24 36.26 15.84 -15.41
N GLU A 25 37.31 16.35 -14.75
CA GLU A 25 37.22 16.96 -13.43
C GLU A 25 36.63 18.35 -13.63
N VAL A 26 35.35 18.41 -13.99
CA VAL A 26 34.58 19.64 -13.81
C VAL A 26 34.57 19.91 -12.31
N SER A 27 35.47 20.78 -11.86
CA SER A 27 35.57 21.21 -10.47
C SER A 27 34.21 21.78 -10.08
N LEU A 28 33.44 20.97 -9.33
CA LEU A 28 32.07 21.30 -8.96
C LEU A 28 32.11 22.62 -8.20
N SER A 29 31.61 23.68 -8.82
CA SER A 29 31.68 25.02 -8.22
C SER A 29 31.06 24.97 -6.83
N SER A 30 31.76 25.51 -5.82
CA SER A 30 31.30 25.51 -4.43
C SER A 30 29.87 26.07 -4.28
N ARG A 31 29.43 26.94 -5.20
CA ARG A 31 28.05 27.47 -5.25
C ARG A 31 27.03 26.42 -5.69
N VAL A 32 27.34 25.63 -6.72
CA VAL A 32 26.48 24.54 -7.21
C VAL A 32 26.36 23.46 -6.14
N PHE A 33 27.49 23.09 -5.52
CA PHE A 33 27.50 22.14 -4.41
C PHE A 33 26.64 22.62 -3.24
N LYS A 34 26.82 23.87 -2.78
CA LYS A 34 26.00 24.47 -1.72
C LYS A 34 24.51 24.52 -2.08
N GLY A 35 24.18 24.87 -3.32
CA GLY A 35 22.80 24.88 -3.82
C GLY A 35 22.17 23.48 -3.76
N LEU A 36 22.88 22.46 -4.24
CA LEU A 36 22.46 21.07 -4.16
C LEU A 36 22.28 20.61 -2.71
N THR A 37 23.22 20.96 -1.82
CA THR A 37 23.13 20.65 -0.39
C THR A 37 21.88 21.28 0.25
N ILE A 38 21.56 22.54 -0.07
CA ILE A 38 20.37 23.22 0.46
C ILE A 38 19.09 22.52 -0.03
N VAL A 39 19.00 22.21 -1.33
CA VAL A 39 17.84 21.48 -1.88
C VAL A 39 17.66 20.15 -1.17
N LEU A 40 18.75 19.40 -0.99
CA LEU A 40 18.74 18.11 -0.30
C LEU A 40 18.28 18.28 1.16
N ILE A 41 18.79 19.28 1.89
CA ILE A 41 18.33 19.59 3.25
C ILE A 41 16.82 19.89 3.28
N ILE A 42 16.31 20.70 2.35
CA ILE A 42 14.88 21.02 2.29
C ILE A 42 14.06 19.75 2.08
N VAL A 43 14.47 18.88 1.16
CA VAL A 43 13.81 17.59 0.92
C VAL A 43 13.77 16.77 2.20
N PHE A 44 14.89 16.64 2.91
CA PHE A 44 14.93 15.95 4.20
C PHE A 44 13.99 16.59 5.23
N VAL A 45 13.97 17.92 5.35
CA VAL A 45 13.08 18.62 6.27
C VAL A 45 11.61 18.32 5.97
N VAL A 46 11.21 18.28 4.70
CA VAL A 46 9.84 17.90 4.33
C VAL A 46 9.52 16.46 4.74
N PHE A 47 10.43 15.51 4.48
CA PHE A 47 10.24 14.12 4.89
C PHE A 47 10.20 13.95 6.41
N PHE A 48 11.11 14.58 7.15
CA PHE A 48 11.11 14.55 8.61
C PHE A 48 9.85 15.19 9.18
N GLY A 49 9.44 16.35 8.66
CA GLY A 49 8.17 16.98 9.05
C GLY A 49 6.98 16.06 8.80
N ARG A 50 6.98 15.34 7.68
CA ARG A 50 5.93 14.35 7.38
C ARG A 50 5.94 13.20 8.39
N VAL A 51 7.09 12.62 8.68
CA VAL A 51 7.23 11.54 9.68
C VAL A 51 6.74 12.00 11.05
N ILE A 52 7.13 13.19 11.49
CA ILE A 52 6.67 13.80 12.75
C ILE A 52 5.15 13.98 12.73
N SER A 53 4.57 14.49 11.64
CA SER A 53 3.13 14.69 11.53
C SER A 53 2.33 13.38 11.63
N LEU A 54 2.86 12.28 11.09
CA LEU A 54 2.23 10.96 11.15
C LEU A 54 2.36 10.34 12.55
N ASN A 55 3.54 10.46 13.16
CA ASN A 55 3.82 9.82 14.45
C ASN A 55 3.23 10.58 15.64
N ILE A 56 3.31 11.91 15.65
CA ILE A 56 2.82 12.72 16.78
C ILE A 56 1.41 13.22 16.53
N GLY A 57 1.13 13.74 15.33
CA GLY A 57 -0.19 14.30 15.01
C GLY A 57 -1.27 13.23 14.82
N LYS A 58 -0.92 12.08 14.26
CA LYS A 58 -1.83 10.96 13.96
C LYS A 58 -1.39 9.63 14.57
N GLY A 59 -0.47 9.65 15.54
CA GLY A 59 0.12 8.44 16.12
C GLY A 59 -0.92 7.51 16.70
N GLU A 60 -1.73 8.01 17.64
CA GLU A 60 -2.78 7.24 18.30
C GLU A 60 -3.79 6.67 17.28
N PHE A 61 -4.15 7.47 16.27
CA PHE A 61 -5.04 7.04 15.20
C PHE A 61 -4.48 5.83 14.44
N TYR A 62 -3.22 5.90 13.98
CA TYR A 62 -2.62 4.79 13.24
C TYR A 62 -2.26 3.59 14.15
N GLN A 63 -1.95 3.83 15.42
CA GLN A 63 -1.69 2.76 16.40
C GLN A 63 -2.95 1.95 16.69
N ALA A 64 -4.07 2.62 16.97
CA ALA A 64 -5.36 1.95 17.18
C ALA A 64 -5.76 1.10 15.95
N ARG A 65 -5.49 1.60 14.74
CA ARG A 65 -5.73 0.87 13.49
C ARG A 65 -4.83 -0.34 13.32
N ALA A 66 -3.54 -0.22 13.66
CA ALA A 66 -2.63 -1.36 13.63
C ALA A 66 -3.11 -2.48 14.57
N ILE A 67 -3.58 -2.12 15.78
CA ILE A 67 -4.14 -3.07 16.73
C ILE A 67 -5.43 -3.70 16.18
N ALA A 68 -6.35 -2.91 15.62
CA ALA A 68 -7.60 -3.41 15.03
C ALA A 68 -7.39 -4.29 13.78
N ASN A 69 -6.30 -4.10 13.05
CA ASN A 69 -5.95 -4.97 11.92
C ASN A 69 -5.39 -6.32 12.36
N VAL A 70 -4.74 -6.37 13.53
CA VAL A 70 -4.17 -7.60 14.10
C VAL A 70 -5.23 -8.37 14.90
N ASN A 71 -6.02 -7.67 15.71
CA ASN A 71 -7.06 -8.24 16.54
C ASN A 71 -8.41 -8.12 15.84
N LYS A 72 -8.97 -9.25 15.41
CA LYS A 72 -10.35 -9.31 14.95
C LYS A 72 -11.23 -9.73 16.13
N ASP A 73 -11.88 -8.75 16.75
CA ASP A 73 -12.86 -9.03 17.80
C ASP A 73 -14.13 -9.57 17.14
N ILE A 74 -14.45 -10.83 17.41
CA ILE A 74 -15.68 -11.48 16.96
C ILE A 74 -16.54 -11.68 18.21
N ASP A 75 -17.51 -10.78 18.39
CA ASP A 75 -18.53 -10.95 19.43
C ASP A 75 -19.37 -12.19 19.10
N THR A 76 -19.26 -13.21 19.94
CA THR A 76 -20.14 -14.38 19.88
C THR A 76 -21.32 -14.16 20.82
N PRO A 77 -22.48 -13.69 20.32
CA PRO A 77 -23.63 -13.46 21.18
C PRO A 77 -24.10 -14.80 21.77
N THR A 78 -24.46 -14.79 23.05
CA THR A 78 -25.12 -15.95 23.65
C THR A 78 -26.50 -16.14 23.02
N SER A 79 -26.91 -17.40 22.84
CA SER A 79 -28.27 -17.72 22.42
C SER A 79 -29.27 -17.21 23.46
N ARG A 80 -30.35 -16.56 23.00
CA ARG A 80 -31.49 -16.20 23.85
C ARG A 80 -32.27 -17.44 24.25
N GLY A 81 -32.86 -17.40 25.44
CA GLY A 81 -33.77 -18.45 25.89
C GLY A 81 -35.02 -18.52 25.01
N ILE A 82 -35.52 -19.73 24.78
CA ILE A 82 -36.77 -19.97 24.08
C ILE A 82 -37.92 -19.56 25.00
N ILE A 83 -38.86 -18.76 24.49
CA ILE A 83 -40.08 -18.39 25.23
C ILE A 83 -41.21 -19.30 24.75
N THR A 84 -41.82 -20.04 25.66
CA THR A 84 -42.92 -20.97 25.35
C THR A 84 -44.25 -20.50 25.95
N ASP A 85 -45.37 -20.77 25.30
CA ASP A 85 -46.70 -20.63 25.90
C ASP A 85 -46.96 -21.73 26.97
N ARG A 86 -48.08 -21.63 27.67
CA ARG A 86 -48.58 -22.56 28.70
C ARG A 86 -48.70 -24.02 28.23
N PHE A 87 -48.80 -24.24 26.92
CA PHE A 87 -48.87 -25.56 26.30
C PHE A 87 -47.49 -26.08 25.83
N GLY A 88 -46.41 -25.33 26.06
CA GLY A 88 -45.04 -25.71 25.66
C GLY A 88 -44.68 -25.36 24.20
N GLU A 89 -45.55 -24.67 23.47
CA GLU A 89 -45.27 -24.21 22.11
C GLU A 89 -44.35 -22.98 22.11
N SER A 90 -43.32 -22.99 21.27
CA SER A 90 -42.35 -21.88 21.15
C SER A 90 -42.99 -20.66 20.51
N LEU A 91 -43.00 -19.53 21.22
CA LEU A 91 -43.41 -18.22 20.71
C LEU A 91 -42.23 -17.42 20.16
N VAL A 92 -41.03 -17.64 20.70
CA VAL A 92 -39.79 -16.96 20.27
C VAL A 92 -38.64 -17.96 20.29
N GLU A 93 -37.96 -18.07 19.14
CA GLU A 93 -36.78 -18.91 18.95
C GLU A 93 -35.62 -18.12 18.33
N ASN A 94 -34.40 -18.68 18.43
CA ASN A 94 -33.22 -18.11 17.81
C ASN A 94 -33.08 -18.66 16.38
N ILE A 95 -33.11 -17.78 15.38
CA ILE A 95 -32.97 -18.15 13.97
C ILE A 95 -31.56 -17.76 13.51
N PRO A 96 -30.77 -18.71 12.96
CA PRO A 96 -29.44 -18.39 12.45
C PRO A 96 -29.54 -17.41 11.28
N THR A 97 -28.72 -16.35 11.32
CA THR A 97 -28.62 -15.36 10.24
C THR A 97 -27.20 -15.39 9.68
N PHE A 98 -27.08 -15.24 8.36
CA PHE A 98 -25.80 -15.16 7.68
C PHE A 98 -25.51 -13.72 7.27
N SER A 99 -24.32 -13.22 7.60
CA SER A 99 -23.80 -11.95 7.10
C SER A 99 -22.81 -12.22 5.97
N LEU A 100 -22.94 -11.48 4.87
CA LEU A 100 -21.95 -11.46 3.81
C LEU A 100 -20.97 -10.31 4.10
N SER A 101 -19.67 -10.56 3.95
CA SER A 101 -18.66 -9.50 4.06
C SER A 101 -17.66 -9.59 2.92
N LEU A 102 -17.30 -8.46 2.32
CA LEU A 102 -16.25 -8.35 1.32
C LEU A 102 -14.97 -7.77 1.94
N ASN A 103 -13.87 -8.51 1.82
CA ASN A 103 -12.55 -7.98 2.15
C ASN A 103 -12.04 -7.09 1.00
N MET A 104 -11.76 -5.83 1.30
CA MET A 104 -11.30 -4.88 0.28
C MET A 104 -9.91 -5.19 -0.27
N ALA A 105 -9.03 -5.84 0.52
CA ALA A 105 -7.72 -6.25 0.05
C ALA A 105 -7.83 -7.27 -1.11
N ASP A 106 -8.81 -8.18 -1.03
CA ASP A 106 -9.08 -9.14 -2.10
C ASP A 106 -9.66 -8.46 -3.34
N PHE A 107 -10.52 -7.44 -3.14
CA PHE A 107 -11.04 -6.63 -4.24
C PHE A 107 -9.93 -5.90 -5.03
N PHE A 108 -8.95 -5.30 -4.36
CA PHE A 108 -7.83 -4.64 -5.06
C PHE A 108 -6.87 -5.60 -5.73
N ARG A 109 -6.78 -6.84 -5.24
CA ARG A 109 -5.91 -7.86 -5.82
C ARG A 109 -6.45 -8.39 -7.15
N ASP A 110 -7.75 -8.59 -7.27
CA ASP A 110 -8.42 -9.11 -8.48
C ASP A 110 -9.82 -8.52 -8.62
N SER A 111 -9.88 -7.24 -9.01
CA SER A 111 -11.14 -6.49 -9.08
C SER A 111 -12.11 -7.05 -10.12
N GLU A 112 -11.59 -7.59 -11.23
CA GLU A 112 -12.41 -8.14 -12.32
C GLU A 112 -13.15 -9.41 -11.87
N SER A 113 -12.44 -10.33 -11.20
CA SER A 113 -13.04 -11.52 -10.62
C SER A 113 -14.06 -11.18 -9.54
N VAL A 114 -13.76 -10.21 -8.68
CA VAL A 114 -14.69 -9.81 -7.61
C VAL A 114 -15.95 -9.15 -8.18
N ILE A 115 -15.86 -8.28 -9.20
CA ILE A 115 -17.04 -7.69 -9.85
C ILE A 115 -17.91 -8.79 -10.49
N LYS A 116 -17.29 -9.79 -11.13
CA LYS A 116 -18.01 -10.94 -11.69
C LYS A 116 -18.73 -11.75 -10.61
N ASN A 117 -18.10 -11.95 -9.45
CA ASN A 117 -18.70 -12.66 -8.32
C ASN A 117 -19.80 -11.83 -7.64
N LEU A 118 -19.62 -10.51 -7.49
CA LEU A 118 -20.64 -9.60 -6.98
C LEU A 118 -21.93 -9.66 -7.80
N LYS A 119 -21.84 -9.73 -9.13
CA LYS A 119 -23.02 -9.89 -10.00
C LYS A 119 -23.76 -11.21 -9.77
N LYS A 120 -23.05 -12.29 -9.43
CA LYS A 120 -23.67 -13.59 -9.09
C LYS A 120 -24.35 -13.52 -7.72
N VAL A 121 -23.67 -12.92 -6.75
CA VAL A 121 -24.18 -12.80 -5.37
C VAL A 121 -25.38 -11.86 -5.32
N ALA A 122 -25.37 -10.76 -6.08
CA ALA A 122 -26.50 -9.85 -6.27
C ALA A 122 -27.81 -10.59 -6.61
N GLY A 123 -27.73 -11.61 -7.47
CA GLY A 123 -28.88 -12.44 -7.83
C GLY A 123 -29.37 -13.37 -6.71
N ILE A 124 -28.53 -13.67 -5.72
CA ILE A 124 -28.88 -14.51 -4.56
C ILE A 124 -29.51 -13.68 -3.45
N ILE A 125 -28.99 -12.46 -3.23
CA ILE A 125 -29.45 -11.57 -2.16
C ILE A 125 -30.57 -10.61 -2.61
N GLU A 126 -31.02 -10.72 -3.86
CA GLU A 126 -32.06 -9.86 -4.47
C GLU A 126 -31.76 -8.35 -4.43
N VAL A 127 -30.47 -7.97 -4.37
CA VAL A 127 -30.00 -6.57 -4.40
C VAL A 127 -29.44 -6.25 -5.79
N PRO A 128 -29.76 -5.09 -6.39
CA PRO A 128 -29.18 -4.69 -7.67
C PRO A 128 -27.65 -4.64 -7.63
N ALA A 129 -26.99 -5.28 -8.59
CA ALA A 129 -25.53 -5.29 -8.68
C ALA A 129 -24.93 -3.87 -8.75
N SER A 130 -25.64 -2.91 -9.35
CA SER A 130 -25.25 -1.50 -9.42
C SER A 130 -25.13 -0.84 -8.05
N GLU A 131 -25.96 -1.24 -7.10
CA GLU A 131 -25.96 -0.71 -5.74
C GLU A 131 -24.75 -1.23 -4.96
N LEU A 132 -24.46 -2.54 -5.08
CA LEU A 132 -23.26 -3.15 -4.50
C LEU A 132 -21.98 -2.55 -5.08
N GLU A 133 -21.90 -2.35 -6.40
CA GLU A 133 -20.75 -1.69 -7.03
C GLU A 133 -20.55 -0.26 -6.54
N LYS A 134 -21.64 0.46 -6.27
CA LYS A 134 -21.58 1.82 -5.70
C LYS A 134 -21.07 1.78 -4.26
N MET A 135 -21.59 0.88 -3.42
CA MET A 135 -21.12 0.69 -2.05
C MET A 135 -19.62 0.42 -2.02
N VAL A 136 -19.11 -0.46 -2.88
CA VAL A 136 -17.67 -0.77 -2.95
C VAL A 136 -16.84 0.45 -3.35
N LYS A 137 -17.32 1.28 -4.28
CA LYS A 137 -16.59 2.47 -4.75
C LYS A 137 -16.57 3.63 -3.74
N GLU A 138 -17.60 3.76 -2.92
CA GLU A 138 -17.73 4.85 -1.95
C GLU A 138 -17.05 4.56 -0.61
N VAL A 139 -16.53 3.34 -0.41
CA VAL A 139 -15.88 2.95 0.85
C VAL A 139 -14.58 3.71 1.07
N ASN A 140 -14.51 4.34 2.24
CA ASN A 140 -13.30 4.97 2.72
C ASN A 140 -12.36 3.93 3.35
N LEU A 141 -11.35 3.51 2.58
CA LEU A 141 -10.33 2.53 2.98
C LEU A 141 -9.49 2.98 4.18
N GLU A 142 -9.41 4.29 4.45
CA GLU A 142 -8.70 4.76 5.65
C GLU A 142 -9.45 4.36 6.93
N ARG A 143 -10.77 4.14 6.84
CA ARG A 143 -11.65 3.85 7.98
C ARG A 143 -12.12 2.40 8.04
N VAL A 144 -12.23 1.69 6.91
CA VAL A 144 -12.83 0.35 6.89
C VAL A 144 -12.05 -0.59 5.96
N SER A 145 -11.74 -1.80 6.43
CA SER A 145 -11.05 -2.86 5.67
C SER A 145 -12.01 -3.91 5.08
N GLU A 146 -13.20 -4.08 5.68
CA GLU A 146 -14.22 -5.03 5.26
C GLU A 146 -15.57 -4.31 5.10
N VAL A 147 -16.30 -4.61 4.02
CA VAL A 147 -17.67 -4.11 3.81
C VAL A 147 -18.64 -5.24 4.14
N ILE A 148 -19.54 -5.02 5.11
CA ILE A 148 -20.63 -5.93 5.47
C ILE A 148 -21.91 -5.42 4.80
#